data_AF-F4G2Q8-F1
#
_entry.id   AF-F4G2Q8-F1
#
_cell.length_a   1.000
_cell.length_b   1.000
_cell.length_c   1.000
_cell.angle_alpha   90.00
_cell.angle_beta   90.00
_cell.angle_gamma   90.00
#
_symmetry.space_group_name_H-M   'P 1'
#
loop_
_entity.id
_entity.type
_entity.pdbx_description
1 polymer ?
#
loop_
_entity_poly.entity_id
_entity_poly.type
_entity_poly.pdbx_seq_one_letter_code
_entity_poly.pdbx_strand_id
1 'polypeptide(L)'
;MAFWILTTSTYSLLSGIPVPALLLLTYVGGYLFSLNLVLLLTIYLRTPGLVVLISFFSLGSVFVFGGAINYYELIEGNLSSLFFSSFSNPYVLWIAYSLGRNLISQIYVGVAVDLSLALIFLLMSFKAFRVIEL
;
A
#
# COMPACT_ATOMS: atom_id res chain seq x y z
N MET A 1 -11.74 -9.46 2.62
CA MET A 1 -11.17 -8.77 3.80
C MET A 1 -11.38 -9.55 5.09
N ALA A 2 -12.61 -9.88 5.48
CA ALA A 2 -12.90 -10.65 6.69
C ALA A 2 -12.17 -12.01 6.76
N PHE A 3 -12.14 -12.77 5.65
CA PHE A 3 -11.49 -14.08 5.62
C PHE A 3 -9.96 -14.00 5.81
N TRP A 4 -9.30 -12.99 5.23
CA TRP A 4 -7.86 -12.79 5.40
C TRP A 4 -7.51 -12.33 6.82
N ILE A 5 -8.25 -11.35 7.36
CA ILE A 5 -8.06 -10.91 8.76
C ILE A 5 -8.24 -12.11 9.70
N LEU A 6 -9.25 -12.93 9.46
CA LEU A 6 -9.51 -14.14 10.23
C LEU A 6 -8.33 -15.13 10.13
N THR A 7 -7.88 -15.48 8.92
CA THR A 7 -6.81 -16.46 8.72
C THR A 7 -5.46 -15.97 9.22
N THR A 8 -5.13 -14.69 9.04
CA THR A 8 -3.90 -14.09 9.58
C THR A 8 -3.93 -14.01 11.10
N SER A 9 -5.08 -13.67 11.69
CA SER A 9 -5.24 -13.65 13.16
C SER A 9 -5.14 -15.05 13.76
N THR A 10 -5.78 -16.05 13.13
CA THR A 10 -5.66 -17.45 13.58
C THR A 10 -4.25 -17.97 13.41
N TYR A 11 -3.57 -17.69 12.30
CA TYR A 11 -2.18 -18.07 12.09
C TYR A 11 -1.23 -17.42 13.11
N SER A 12 -1.40 -16.12 13.40
CA SER A 12 -0.62 -15.41 14.42
C SER A 12 -0.85 -15.99 15.81
N LEU A 13 -2.10 -16.33 16.14
CA LEU A 13 -2.45 -16.95 17.42
C LEU A 13 -1.85 -18.36 17.56
N LEU A 14 -1.92 -19.17 16.51
CA LEU A 14 -1.37 -20.54 16.49
C LEU A 14 0.16 -20.58 16.45
N SER A 15 0.80 -19.59 15.81
CA SER A 15 2.27 -19.51 15.74
C SER A 15 2.89 -18.94 17.01
N GLY A 16 2.10 -18.34 17.91
CA GLY A 16 2.61 -17.63 19.09
C GLY A 16 3.40 -16.37 18.76
N ILE A 17 3.40 -15.93 17.49
CA ILE A 17 4.10 -14.74 17.03
C ILE A 17 3.09 -13.59 17.01
N PRO A 18 3.20 -12.59 17.91
CA PRO A 18 2.32 -11.44 17.88
C PRO A 18 2.59 -10.62 16.61
N VAL A 19 1.60 -10.54 15.72
CA VAL A 19 1.69 -9.68 14.54
C VAL A 19 1.48 -8.22 14.97
N PRO A 20 2.42 -7.30 14.69
CA PRO A 20 2.25 -5.90 15.04
C PRO A 20 1.02 -5.30 14.37
N ALA A 21 0.20 -4.56 15.12
CA ALA A 21 -0.99 -3.89 14.57
C ALA A 21 -0.65 -2.96 13.40
N LEU A 22 0.52 -2.31 13.45
CA LEU A 22 0.99 -1.46 12.36
C LEU A 22 1.28 -2.26 11.07
N LEU A 23 1.72 -3.52 11.18
CA LEU A 23 1.94 -4.39 10.02
C LEU A 23 0.61 -4.77 9.37
N LEU A 24 -0.41 -5.07 10.18
CA LEU A 24 -1.77 -5.26 9.69
C LEU A 24 -2.30 -4.02 8.98
N LEU A 25 -2.11 -2.83 9.58
CA LEU A 25 -2.50 -1.57 8.96
C LEU A 25 -1.76 -1.28 7.67
N THR A 26 -0.47 -1.64 7.58
CA THR A 26 0.31 -1.53 6.35
C THR A 26 -0.32 -2.34 5.22
N TYR A 27 -0.68 -3.59 5.50
CA TYR A 27 -1.32 -4.45 4.51
C TYR A 27 -2.71 -3.92 4.11
N VAL A 28 -3.53 -3.56 5.08
CA VAL A 28 -4.89 -3.05 4.84
C VAL A 28 -4.85 -1.74 4.05
N GLY A 29 -3.94 -0.82 4.39
CA GLY A 29 -3.75 0.43 3.68
C GLY A 29 -3.37 0.21 2.23
N GLY A 30 -2.32 -0.57 1.96
CA GLY A 30 -1.88 -0.87 0.60
C GLY A 30 -2.93 -1.63 -0.22
N TYR A 31 -3.72 -2.51 0.40
CA TYR A 31 -4.83 -3.19 -0.26
C TYR A 31 -5.93 -2.20 -0.67
N LEU A 32 -6.37 -1.31 0.24
CA LEU A 32 -7.40 -0.31 -0.07
C LEU A 32 -6.93 0.68 -1.13
N PHE A 33 -5.67 1.10 -1.07
CA PHE A 33 -5.04 1.91 -2.11
C PHE A 33 -5.13 1.24 -3.48
N SER A 34 -4.68 -0.02 -3.57
CA SER A 34 -4.68 -0.78 -4.82
C SER A 34 -6.09 -1.00 -5.36
N LEU A 35 -7.02 -1.40 -4.48
CA LEU A 35 -8.42 -1.64 -4.83
C LEU A 35 -9.08 -0.38 -5.39
N ASN A 36 -8.91 0.76 -4.72
CA ASN A 36 -9.55 2.00 -5.12
C ASN A 36 -8.91 2.60 -6.38
N LEU A 37 -7.61 2.38 -6.61
CA LEU A 37 -6.98 2.72 -7.90
C LEU A 37 -7.58 1.90 -9.04
N VAL A 38 -7.70 0.57 -8.88
CA VAL A 38 -8.28 -0.31 -9.89
C VAL A 38 -9.74 0.06 -10.16
N LEU A 39 -10.52 0.36 -9.12
CA LEU A 39 -11.90 0.83 -9.25
C LEU A 39 -11.97 2.12 -10.06
N LEU A 40 -11.12 3.10 -9.73
CA LEU A 40 -11.04 4.38 -10.45
C LEU A 40 -10.75 4.14 -11.93
N LEU A 41 -9.71 3.38 -12.23
CA LEU A 41 -9.33 3.05 -13.61
C LEU A 41 -10.45 2.31 -14.35
N THR A 42 -11.17 1.42 -13.67
CA THR A 42 -12.31 0.70 -14.24
C THR A 42 -13.40 1.67 -14.71
N ILE A 43 -13.75 2.64 -13.86
CA ILE A 43 -14.79 3.64 -14.15
C ILE A 43 -14.39 4.56 -15.31
N TYR A 44 -13.13 5.01 -15.34
CA TYR A 44 -12.65 5.97 -16.34
C TYR A 44 -12.36 5.32 -17.70
N LEU A 45 -11.70 4.16 -17.74
CA LEU A 45 -11.24 3.55 -18.99
C LEU A 45 -12.29 2.68 -19.66
N ARG A 46 -13.23 2.12 -18.89
CA ARG A 46 -14.36 1.28 -19.36
C ARG A 46 -13.98 0.10 -20.28
N THR A 47 -12.69 -0.26 -20.32
CA THR A 47 -12.14 -1.28 -21.20
C THR A 47 -11.32 -2.27 -20.37
N PRO A 48 -11.78 -3.52 -20.17
CA PRO A 48 -11.13 -4.46 -19.26
C PRO A 48 -9.63 -4.66 -19.53
N GLY A 49 -9.23 -4.76 -20.80
CA GLY A 49 -7.82 -4.95 -21.17
C GLY A 49 -6.92 -3.77 -20.78
N LEU A 50 -7.37 -2.53 -21.02
CA LEU A 50 -6.62 -1.33 -20.63
C LEU A 50 -6.55 -1.17 -19.11
N VAL A 51 -7.65 -1.48 -18.41
CA VAL A 51 -7.71 -1.42 -16.94
C VAL A 51 -6.68 -2.37 -16.34
N VAL A 52 -6.63 -3.62 -16.81
CA VAL A 52 -5.65 -4.60 -16.34
C VAL A 52 -4.24 -4.10 -16.62
N LEU A 53 -3.92 -3.72 -17.86
CA LEU A 53 -2.58 -3.30 -18.25
C LEU A 53 -2.09 -2.10 -17.42
N ILE A 54 -2.91 -1.06 -17.31
CA ILE A 54 -2.54 0.17 -16.60
C ILE A 54 -2.46 -0.08 -15.10
N SER A 55 -3.41 -0.83 -14.51
CA SER A 55 -3.37 -1.15 -13.08
C SER A 55 -2.12 -1.94 -12.72
N PHE A 56 -1.78 -2.98 -13.49
CA PHE A 56 -0.57 -3.77 -13.28
C PHE A 56 0.69 -2.92 -13.47
N PHE A 57 0.75 -2.10 -14.52
CA PHE A 57 1.90 -1.25 -14.77
C PHE A 57 2.08 -0.21 -13.66
N SER A 58 1.02 0.49 -13.25
CA SER A 58 1.07 1.52 -12.21
C SER A 58 1.42 0.95 -10.84
N LEU A 59 0.72 -0.10 -10.39
CA LEU A 59 0.99 -0.73 -9.09
C LEU A 59 2.36 -1.40 -9.08
N GLY A 60 2.72 -2.10 -10.17
CA GLY A 60 4.03 -2.72 -10.32
C GLY A 60 5.17 -1.70 -10.31
N SER A 61 5.01 -0.59 -11.03
CA SER A 61 6.00 0.49 -11.04
C SER A 61 6.18 1.11 -9.65
N VAL A 62 5.08 1.46 -8.97
CA VAL A 62 5.15 2.01 -7.60
C VAL A 62 5.87 1.04 -6.66
N PHE A 63 5.54 -0.24 -6.73
CA PHE A 63 6.13 -1.25 -5.85
C PHE A 63 7.62 -1.51 -6.14
N VAL A 64 8.00 -1.65 -7.42
CA VAL A 64 9.37 -1.97 -7.84
C VAL A 64 10.30 -0.77 -7.66
N PHE A 65 9.94 0.39 -8.22
CA PHE A 65 10.77 1.60 -8.10
C PHE A 65 10.78 2.11 -6.66
N GLY A 66 9.64 2.04 -5.98
CA GLY A 66 9.55 2.36 -4.55
C GLY A 66 10.46 1.49 -3.69
N GLY A 67 10.46 0.18 -3.96
CA GLY A 67 11.36 -0.75 -3.29
C GLY A 67 12.83 -0.43 -3.54
N ALA A 68 13.20 -0.17 -4.80
CA ALA A 68 14.56 0.20 -5.17
C ALA A 68 15.03 1.49 -4.47
N ILE A 69 14.18 2.52 -4.44
CA ILE A 69 14.46 3.79 -3.75
C ILE A 69 14.63 3.55 -2.25
N ASN A 70 13.71 2.84 -1.60
CA ASN A 70 13.79 2.57 -0.16
C ASN A 70 15.06 1.79 0.21
N TYR A 71 15.45 0.78 -0.59
CA TYR A 71 16.70 0.06 -0.36
C TYR A 71 17.92 0.97 -0.52
N TYR A 72 17.94 1.79 -1.57
CA TYR A 72 19.03 2.74 -1.79
C TYR A 72 19.19 3.71 -0.61
N GLU A 73 18.10 4.32 -0.16
CA GLU A 73 18.11 5.26 0.98
C GLU A 73 18.52 4.60 2.30
N LEU A 74 18.14 3.34 2.50
CA LEU A 74 18.59 2.55 3.66
C LEU A 74 20.08 2.25 3.62
N ILE A 75 20.62 1.95 2.43
CA ILE A 75 22.06 1.66 2.23
C ILE A 75 22.89 2.93 2.44
N GLU A 76 22.45 4.06 1.89
CA GLU A 76 23.12 5.35 2.07
C GLU A 76 22.95 5.95 3.46
N GLY A 77 22.03 5.42 4.27
CA GLY A 77 21.77 5.91 5.63
C GLY A 77 20.94 7.21 5.67
N ASN A 78 20.31 7.60 4.56
CA ASN A 78 19.45 8.78 4.49
C ASN A 78 18.05 8.48 5.04
N LEU A 79 17.92 8.40 6.36
CA LEU A 79 16.66 8.04 7.01
C LEU A 79 15.57 9.12 6.90
N SER A 80 15.94 10.36 6.56
CA SER A 80 15.00 11.45 6.34
C SER A 80 14.27 11.34 5.01
N SER A 81 14.93 10.87 3.95
CA SER A 81 14.27 10.77 2.65
C SER A 81 13.27 9.61 2.59
N LEU A 82 13.46 8.58 3.45
CA LEU A 82 12.50 7.49 3.65
C LEU A 82 11.08 7.95 4.00
N PHE A 83 10.89 9.14 4.58
CA PHE A 83 9.56 9.67 4.83
C PHE A 83 8.77 9.93 3.53
N PHE A 84 9.45 10.27 2.44
CA PHE A 84 8.83 10.58 1.16
C PHE A 84 8.61 9.35 0.28
N SER A 85 9.37 8.29 0.49
CA SER A 85 9.38 7.07 -0.32
C SER A 85 8.70 5.88 0.38
N SER A 86 8.51 5.93 1.71
CA SER A 86 7.94 4.85 2.53
C SER A 86 6.63 4.26 2.02
N PHE A 87 5.72 5.08 1.47
CA PHE A 87 4.41 4.65 0.98
C PHE A 87 4.51 3.74 -0.26
N SER A 88 5.55 3.92 -1.08
CA SER A 88 5.66 3.23 -2.37
C SER A 88 5.94 1.73 -2.22
N ASN A 89 6.72 1.35 -1.20
CA ASN A 89 6.93 -0.04 -0.81
C ASN A 89 7.29 -0.15 0.69
N PRO A 90 6.29 -0.17 1.58
CA PRO A 90 6.51 -0.18 3.03
C PRO A 90 7.11 -1.50 3.54
N TYR A 91 7.06 -2.58 2.75
CA TYR A 91 7.62 -3.88 3.13
C TYR A 91 9.15 -3.85 3.24
N VAL A 92 9.83 -3.00 2.45
CA VAL A 92 11.28 -2.81 2.56
C VAL A 92 11.65 -2.26 3.95
N LEU A 93 10.85 -1.33 4.47
CA LEU A 93 11.06 -0.75 5.80
C LEU A 93 10.78 -1.78 6.90
N TRP A 94 9.79 -2.65 6.72
CA TRP A 94 9.51 -3.76 7.64
C TRP A 94 10.66 -4.76 7.71
N ILE A 95 11.32 -5.07 6.58
CA ILE A 95 12.52 -5.90 6.55
C ILE A 95 13.67 -5.22 7.30
N ALA A 96 13.91 -3.94 7.05
CA ALA A 96 14.95 -3.21 7.78
C ALA A 96 14.65 -3.09 9.29
N TYR A 97 13.37 -2.99 9.66
CA TYR A 97 12.92 -3.01 11.05
C TYR A 97 13.20 -4.34 11.74
N SER A 98 12.95 -5.47 11.06
CA SER A 98 13.25 -6.80 11.63
C SER A 98 14.76 -7.06 11.78
N LEU A 99 15.59 -6.33 11.04
CA LEU A 99 17.05 -6.32 11.18
C LEU A 99 17.57 -5.35 12.25
N GLY A 100 16.67 -4.75 13.04
CA GLY A 100 17.02 -3.93 14.21
C GLY A 100 17.08 -2.41 13.96
N ARG A 101 16.71 -1.91 12.77
CA ARG A 101 16.62 -0.46 12.53
C ARG A 101 15.28 0.09 13.00
N ASN A 102 15.27 1.14 13.81
CA ASN A 102 14.02 1.78 14.21
C ASN A 102 13.47 2.68 13.09
N LEU A 103 12.44 2.19 12.38
CA LEU A 103 11.80 2.84 11.23
C LEU A 103 10.29 3.02 11.40
N ILE A 104 9.79 2.89 12.64
CA ILE A 104 8.35 2.90 12.92
C ILE A 104 7.69 4.20 12.45
N SER A 105 8.36 5.34 12.62
CA SER A 105 7.87 6.65 12.18
C SER A 105 7.68 6.72 10.66
N GLN A 106 8.64 6.21 9.89
CA GLN A 106 8.59 6.20 8.43
C GLN A 106 7.51 5.25 7.93
N ILE A 107 7.38 4.07 8.57
CA ILE A 107 6.30 3.12 8.27
C ILE A 107 4.94 3.78 8.52
N TYR A 108 4.76 4.47 9.66
CA TYR A 108 3.51 5.15 9.97
C TYR A 108 3.14 6.19 8.91
N VAL A 109 4.11 6.99 8.46
CA VAL A 109 3.90 7.97 7.38
C VAL A 109 3.51 7.27 6.07
N GLY A 110 4.19 6.17 5.71
CA GLY A 110 3.84 5.38 4.53
C GLY A 110 2.39 4.90 4.56
N VAL A 111 1.96 4.32 5.69
CA VAL A 111 0.58 3.86 5.89
C VAL A 111 -0.42 5.03 5.82
N ALA A 112 -0.09 6.17 6.40
CA ALA A 112 -0.95 7.35 6.37
C ALA A 112 -1.15 7.87 4.94
N VAL A 113 -0.10 7.86 4.12
CA VAL A 113 -0.17 8.24 2.69
C VAL A 113 -1.01 7.24 1.90
N ASP A 114 -0.81 5.93 2.07
CA ASP A 114 -1.61 4.90 1.40
C ASP A 114 -3.10 5.06 1.70
N LEU A 115 -3.47 5.23 2.97
CA LEU A 115 -4.86 5.44 3.37
C LEU A 115 -5.45 6.74 2.82
N SER A 116 -4.65 7.81 2.77
CA SER A 116 -5.06 9.09 2.20
C SER A 116 -5.33 8.98 0.70
N LEU A 117 -4.43 8.35 -0.06
CA LEU A 117 -4.60 8.10 -1.49
C LEU A 117 -5.77 7.17 -1.77
N ALA A 118 -5.95 6.12 -0.95
CA ALA A 118 -7.09 5.22 -1.04
C ALA A 118 -8.41 5.99 -0.90
N LEU A 119 -8.51 6.91 0.07
CA LEU A 119 -9.69 7.74 0.26
C LEU A 119 -9.91 8.69 -0.92
N ILE A 120 -8.85 9.34 -1.42
CA ILE A 120 -8.94 10.23 -2.59
C ILE A 120 -9.47 9.47 -3.82
N PHE A 121 -8.91 8.30 -4.12
CA PHE A 121 -9.36 7.49 -5.26
C PHE A 121 -10.79 7.00 -5.10
N LEU A 122 -11.22 6.67 -3.88
CA LEU A 122 -12.62 6.31 -3.62
C LEU A 122 -13.56 7.48 -3.89
N LEU A 123 -13.22 8.69 -3.41
CA LEU A 123 -14.02 9.90 -3.65
C LEU A 123 -14.09 10.27 -5.13
N MET A 124 -12.96 10.16 -5.84
CA MET A 124 -12.90 10.39 -7.29
C MET A 124 -13.74 9.36 -8.05
N SER A 125 -13.66 8.09 -7.65
CA SER A 125 -14.46 7.00 -8.23
C SER A 125 -15.95 7.24 -8.03
N PHE A 126 -16.36 7.62 -6.82
CA PHE A 126 -17.75 7.94 -6.50
C PHE A 126 -18.28 9.11 -7.33
N LYS A 127 -17.50 10.20 -7.45
CA LYS A 127 -17.86 11.34 -8.28
C LYS A 127 -17.98 10.95 -9.75
N ALA A 128 -17.02 10.17 -10.27
CA ALA A 128 -17.02 9.73 -11.65
C ALA A 128 -18.21 8.81 -11.94
N PHE A 129 -18.52 7.87 -11.04
CA PHE A 129 -19.66 6.96 -11.19
C PHE A 129 -20.99 7.72 -11.31
N ARG A 130 -21.23 8.72 -10.45
CA ARG A 130 -22.45 9.55 -10.52
C ARG A 130 -22.64 10.28 -11.83
N VAL A 131 -21.56 10.68 -12.51
CA VAL A 131 -21.64 11.35 -13.82
C VAL A 131 -22.02 10.37 -14.93
N ILE A 132 -21.79 9.07 -14.76
CA ILE A 132 -22.16 8.04 -15.73
C ILE A 132 -23.63 7.63 -15.58
N GLU A 133 -24.15 7.69 -14.37
CA GLU A 133 -25.53 7.31 -14.03
C GLU A 133 -26.57 8.38 -14.45
N LEU A 134 -26.16 9.64 -14.58
CA LEU A 134 -26.98 10.77 -15.03
C LEU A 134 -26.97 10.93 -16.56
#